data_AF-A0A090S3A7-F1
#
_entry.id   AF-A0A090S3A7-F1
#
_cell.length_a   1.000
_cell.length_b   1.000
_cell.length_c   1.000
_cell.angle_alpha   90.00
_cell.angle_beta   90.00
_cell.angle_gamma   90.00
#
_symmetry.space_group_name_H-M   'P 1'
#
loop_
_entity.id
_entity.type
_entity.pdbx_description
1 polymer ?
#
loop_
_entity_poly.entity_id
_entity_poly.type
_entity_poly.pdbx_seq_one_letter_code
_entity_poly.pdbx_strand_id
1 'polypeptide(L)'
;MTGGEIPAMTLIDSVSRFVPGVLGDFASAEEDSFANGLLDCPHYTRPEVLDDLEVPSVLKSGNHKDIRRWRLQQSLGRTWLRRPELLENLALTDEQEQLLAEFIKETRNNSK
;
A
#
# COMPACT_ATOMS: atom_id res chain seq x y z
N MET A 1 26.05 11.17 4.39
CA MET A 1 25.71 10.86 5.79
C MET A 1 27.03 10.65 6.52
N THR A 2 27.34 11.43 7.56
CA THR A 2 28.72 11.63 8.06
C THR A 2 29.06 10.86 9.34
N GLY A 3 28.05 10.29 10.01
CA GLY A 3 28.17 9.49 11.25
C GLY A 3 27.10 8.40 11.31
N GLY A 4 27.21 7.48 12.27
CA GLY A 4 26.36 6.30 12.40
C GLY A 4 25.07 6.50 13.21
N GLU A 5 24.85 7.69 13.76
CA GLU A 5 23.75 7.98 14.68
C GLU A 5 22.39 7.86 13.99
N ILE A 6 22.23 8.41 12.78
CA ILE A 6 20.97 8.34 12.03
C ILE A 6 20.63 6.89 11.61
N PRO A 7 21.55 6.08 11.05
CA PRO A 7 21.30 4.67 10.79
C PRO A 7 20.96 3.88 12.05
N ALA A 8 21.66 4.14 13.16
CA ALA A 8 21.40 3.46 14.42
C ALA A 8 19.97 3.75 14.90
N MET A 9 19.55 5.02 14.89
CA MET A 9 18.17 5.38 15.24
C MET A 9 17.14 4.80 14.27
N THR A 10 17.43 4.80 12.97
CA THR A 10 16.53 4.22 11.94
C THR A 10 16.34 2.72 12.15
N LEU A 11 17.43 2.01 12.46
CA LEU A 11 17.39 0.58 12.74
C LEU A 11 16.61 0.32 14.03
N ILE A 12 16.92 1.03 15.12
CA ILE A 12 16.24 0.89 16.42
C ILE A 12 14.73 1.13 16.26
N ASP A 13 14.33 2.21 15.59
CA ASP A 13 12.93 2.54 15.32
C ASP A 13 12.25 1.40 14.55
N SER A 14 12.84 0.96 13.44
CA SER A 14 12.29 -0.10 12.59
C SER A 14 12.09 -1.43 13.32
N VAL A 15 13.10 -1.88 14.10
CA VAL A 15 13.02 -3.17 14.81
C VAL A 15 12.10 -3.10 16.03
N SER A 16 12.01 -1.93 16.69
CA SER A 16 11.19 -1.77 17.89
C SER A 16 9.70 -1.95 17.62
N ARG A 17 9.24 -1.65 16.39
CA ARG A 17 7.85 -1.82 15.95
C ARG A 17 7.36 -3.28 15.99
N PHE A 18 8.28 -4.24 15.93
CA PHE A 18 7.95 -5.67 16.02
C PHE A 18 7.91 -6.19 17.46
N VAL A 19 8.24 -5.36 18.47
CA VAL A 19 8.14 -5.75 19.88
C VAL A 19 6.68 -5.69 20.32
N PRO A 20 6.11 -6.78 20.89
CA PRO A 20 4.73 -6.81 21.34
C PRO A 20 4.41 -5.66 22.32
N GLY A 21 3.30 -4.98 22.07
CA GLY A 21 2.83 -3.84 22.88
C GLY A 21 3.31 -2.46 22.42
N VAL A 22 4.21 -2.37 21.43
CA VAL A 22 4.68 -1.06 20.92
C VAL A 22 3.67 -0.40 19.98
N LEU A 23 3.08 -1.14 19.03
CA LEU A 23 2.18 -0.58 18.00
C LEU A 23 0.70 -0.49 18.43
N GLY A 24 0.35 -0.96 19.63
CA GLY A 24 -1.04 -1.13 20.05
C GLY A 24 -1.70 -2.31 19.32
N ASP A 25 -1.97 -2.16 18.02
CA ASP A 25 -2.44 -3.22 17.13
C ASP A 25 -1.28 -3.76 16.27
N PHE A 26 -0.99 -5.05 16.41
CA PHE A 26 0.11 -5.69 15.68
C PHE A 26 -0.17 -5.80 14.17
N ALA A 27 -1.46 -5.80 13.77
CA ALA A 27 -1.86 -5.87 12.37
C ALA A 27 -1.35 -4.67 11.55
N SER A 28 -1.07 -3.54 12.18
CA SER A 28 -0.52 -2.36 11.49
C SER A 28 0.85 -2.63 10.87
N ALA A 29 1.70 -3.47 11.48
CA ALA A 29 2.99 -3.84 10.89
C ALA A 29 2.84 -4.77 9.68
N GLU A 30 1.75 -5.56 9.63
CA GLU A 30 1.48 -6.50 8.53
C GLU A 30 0.88 -5.81 7.30
N GLU A 31 0.23 -4.66 7.49
CA GLU A 31 -0.34 -3.84 6.41
C GLU A 31 0.64 -2.80 5.85
N ASP A 32 1.84 -2.67 6.42
CA ASP A 32 2.84 -1.70 5.97
C ASP A 32 3.45 -2.04 4.60
N SER A 33 4.04 -1.01 3.98
CA SER A 33 4.86 -1.21 2.78
C SER A 33 5.98 -2.22 3.04
N PHE A 34 6.26 -3.05 2.04
CA PHE A 34 7.26 -4.12 2.05
C PHE A 34 6.95 -5.33 2.94
N ALA A 35 5.94 -5.28 3.81
CA ALA A 35 5.56 -6.42 4.65
C ALA A 35 5.25 -7.68 3.81
N ASN A 36 4.57 -7.48 2.69
CA ASN A 36 4.26 -8.53 1.70
C ASN A 36 4.98 -8.30 0.36
N GLY A 37 6.09 -7.56 0.35
CA GLY A 37 6.86 -7.23 -0.86
C GLY A 37 6.22 -6.19 -1.80
N LEU A 38 5.06 -5.62 -1.44
CA LEU A 38 4.37 -4.57 -2.18
C LEU A 38 4.45 -3.22 -1.45
N LEU A 39 4.28 -2.11 -2.18
CA LEU A 39 4.01 -0.81 -1.58
C LEU A 39 2.58 -0.76 -1.04
N ASP A 40 2.36 0.00 0.03
CA ASP A 40 1.02 0.17 0.59
C ASP A 40 0.09 0.99 -0.32
N CYS A 41 -1.21 0.77 -0.13
CA CYS A 41 -2.32 1.44 -0.77
C CYS A 41 -2.46 2.91 -0.31
N PRO A 42 -3.20 3.76 -1.05
CA PRO A 42 -3.49 5.11 -0.60
C PRO A 42 -4.55 5.10 0.50
N HIS A 43 -4.30 5.88 1.55
CA HIS A 43 -5.21 6.05 2.68
C HIS A 43 -5.95 7.38 2.58
N TYR A 44 -7.22 7.35 2.99
CA TYR A 44 -8.11 8.49 3.01
C TYR A 44 -8.69 8.68 4.40
N THR A 45 -8.91 9.93 4.78
CA THR A 45 -9.57 10.31 6.03
C THR A 45 -10.49 11.48 5.76
N ARG A 46 -11.25 11.89 6.77
CA ARG A 46 -12.18 13.02 6.68
C ARG A 46 -11.43 14.31 6.31
N PRO A 47 -12.05 15.22 5.52
CA PRO A 47 -13.42 15.18 4.98
C PRO A 47 -13.59 14.32 3.71
N GLU A 48 -14.84 14.03 3.30
CA GLU A 48 -15.11 13.21 2.10
C GLU A 48 -14.69 13.86 0.78
N VAL A 49 -14.67 15.19 0.73
CA VAL A 49 -14.23 15.99 -0.42
C VAL A 49 -13.25 17.03 0.09
N LEU A 50 -12.07 17.08 -0.52
CA LEU A 50 -11.02 18.04 -0.22
C LEU A 50 -10.48 18.57 -1.56
N ASP A 51 -10.54 19.89 -1.76
CA ASP A 51 -10.08 20.56 -2.99
C ASP A 51 -10.63 19.91 -4.29
N ASP A 52 -11.95 19.66 -4.31
CA ASP A 52 -12.68 18.99 -5.41
C ASP A 52 -12.22 17.54 -5.69
N LEU A 53 -11.40 16.94 -4.82
CA LEU A 53 -11.03 15.53 -4.86
C LEU A 53 -11.89 14.74 -3.87
N GLU A 54 -12.65 13.78 -4.39
CA GLU A 54 -13.50 12.92 -3.57
C GLU A 54 -12.78 11.64 -3.11
N VAL A 55 -13.10 11.20 -1.89
CA VAL A 55 -12.73 9.85 -1.42
C VAL A 55 -13.40 8.80 -2.32
N PRO A 56 -12.67 7.79 -2.81
CA PRO A 56 -13.22 6.72 -3.64
C PRO A 56 -14.49 6.11 -3.04
N SER A 57 -15.56 6.01 -3.84
CA SER A 57 -16.88 5.54 -3.38
C SER A 57 -16.84 4.14 -2.75
N VAL A 58 -15.95 3.27 -3.22
CA VAL A 58 -15.73 1.93 -2.64
C VAL A 58 -15.34 1.99 -1.16
N LEU A 59 -14.55 2.99 -0.75
CA LEU A 59 -14.15 3.17 0.65
C LEU A 59 -15.31 3.66 1.54
N LYS A 60 -16.36 4.22 0.92
CA LYS A 60 -17.58 4.69 1.60
C LYS A 60 -18.69 3.63 1.63
N SER A 61 -18.52 2.52 0.91
CA SER A 61 -19.56 1.49 0.72
C SER A 61 -19.81 0.60 1.95
N GLY A 62 -18.84 0.50 2.86
CA GLY A 62 -18.87 -0.48 3.97
C GLY A 62 -18.69 -1.94 3.54
N ASN A 63 -18.53 -2.23 2.24
CA ASN A 63 -18.28 -3.59 1.77
C ASN A 63 -16.80 -3.94 1.95
N HIS A 64 -16.49 -4.64 3.04
CA HIS A 64 -15.12 -5.05 3.38
C HIS A 64 -14.42 -5.84 2.27
N LYS A 65 -15.14 -6.66 1.50
CA LYS A 65 -14.56 -7.47 0.41
C LYS A 65 -14.10 -6.57 -0.74
N ASP A 66 -14.94 -5.61 -1.12
CA ASP A 66 -14.63 -4.68 -2.21
C ASP A 66 -13.51 -3.71 -1.79
N ILE A 67 -13.53 -3.27 -0.53
CA ILE A 67 -12.45 -2.44 0.04
C ILE A 67 -11.12 -3.20 0.03
N ARG A 68 -11.07 -4.47 0.47
CA ARG A 68 -9.85 -5.30 0.41
C ARG A 68 -9.35 -5.42 -1.02
N ARG A 69 -10.23 -5.77 -1.95
CA ARG A 69 -9.88 -5.93 -3.37
C ARG A 69 -9.31 -4.64 -3.94
N TRP A 70 -9.95 -3.50 -3.66
CA TRP A 70 -9.49 -2.19 -4.11
C TRP A 70 -8.13 -1.81 -3.50
N ARG A 71 -7.93 -2.02 -2.19
CA ARG A 71 -6.64 -1.75 -1.53
C ARG A 71 -5.51 -2.56 -2.15
N LEU A 72 -5.76 -3.85 -2.40
CA LEU A 72 -4.79 -4.72 -3.07
C LEU A 72 -4.48 -4.26 -4.50
N GLN A 73 -5.49 -3.91 -5.27
CA GLN A 73 -5.32 -3.37 -6.63
C GLN A 73 -4.46 -2.09 -6.64
N GLN A 74 -4.72 -1.17 -5.71
CA GLN A 74 -3.96 0.08 -5.60
C GLN A 74 -2.53 -0.16 -5.12
N SER A 75 -2.31 -1.09 -4.18
CA SER A 75 -0.99 -1.51 -3.72
C SER A 75 -0.14 -2.06 -4.88
N LEU A 76 -0.71 -2.98 -5.66
CA LEU A 76 -0.08 -3.53 -6.88
C LEU A 76 0.22 -2.44 -7.91
N GLY A 77 -0.78 -1.60 -8.21
CA GLY A 77 -0.65 -0.52 -9.17
C GLY A 77 0.42 0.51 -8.80
N ARG A 78 0.49 0.92 -7.53
CA ARG A 78 1.54 1.82 -7.02
C ARG A 78 2.92 1.18 -7.08
N THR A 79 3.01 -0.10 -6.74
CA THR A 79 4.26 -0.87 -6.85
C THR A 79 4.72 -0.90 -8.30
N TRP A 80 3.84 -1.24 -9.24
CA TRP A 80 4.14 -1.24 -10.68
C TRP A 80 4.57 0.15 -11.21
N LEU A 81 3.90 1.22 -10.80
CA LEU A 81 4.21 2.59 -11.25
C LEU A 81 5.54 3.12 -10.70
N ARG A 82 5.92 2.77 -9.47
CA ARG A 82 7.02 3.43 -8.74
C ARG A 82 8.23 2.54 -8.49
N ARG A 83 8.03 1.24 -8.31
CA ARG A 83 9.04 0.24 -7.93
C ARG A 83 8.76 -1.10 -8.64
N PRO A 84 8.72 -1.13 -9.98
CA PRO A 84 8.33 -2.32 -10.74
C PRO A 84 9.24 -3.52 -10.47
N GLU A 85 10.50 -3.30 -10.09
CA GLU A 85 11.47 -4.36 -9.79
C GLU A 85 11.09 -5.18 -8.54
N LEU A 86 10.22 -4.67 -7.67
CA LEU A 86 9.67 -5.45 -6.55
C LEU A 86 8.72 -6.57 -7.04
N LEU A 87 8.09 -6.39 -8.20
CA LEU A 87 7.19 -7.38 -8.80
C LEU A 87 7.97 -8.47 -9.55
N GLU A 88 9.18 -8.19 -10.04
CA GLU A 88 10.00 -9.16 -10.79
C GLU A 88 10.39 -10.37 -9.94
N ASN A 89 10.54 -10.17 -8.63
CA ASN A 89 10.98 -11.20 -7.69
C ASN A 89 9.83 -11.82 -6.88
N LEU A 90 8.57 -11.45 -7.20
CA LEU A 90 7.41 -11.83 -6.40
C LEU A 90 6.47 -12.72 -7.22
N ALA A 91 6.20 -13.92 -6.72
CA ALA A 91 5.20 -14.80 -7.30
C ALA A 91 3.80 -14.27 -6.95
N LEU A 92 3.16 -13.60 -7.90
CA LEU A 92 1.80 -13.10 -7.74
C LEU A 92 0.79 -14.25 -7.75
N THR A 93 -0.29 -14.09 -6.99
CA THR A 93 -1.44 -15.01 -7.08
C THR A 93 -2.30 -14.66 -8.30
N ASP A 94 -3.14 -15.60 -8.74
CA ASP A 94 -4.09 -15.38 -9.84
C ASP A 94 -4.96 -14.12 -9.63
N GLU A 95 -5.39 -13.86 -8.38
CA GLU A 95 -6.14 -12.64 -8.02
C GLU A 95 -5.29 -11.38 -8.25
N GLN A 96 -4.03 -11.40 -7.80
CA GLN A 96 -3.14 -10.23 -7.92
C GLN A 96 -2.78 -9.94 -9.38
N GLU A 97 -2.52 -10.96 -10.19
CA GLU A 97 -2.24 -10.78 -11.62
C GLU A 97 -3.42 -10.14 -12.35
N GLN A 98 -4.64 -10.63 -12.08
CA GLN A 98 -5.87 -10.07 -12.65
C GLN A 98 -6.06 -8.61 -12.23
N LEU A 99 -5.91 -8.30 -10.95
CA LEU A 99 -6.05 -6.94 -10.43
C LEU A 99 -5.01 -5.97 -11.01
N LEU A 100 -3.76 -6.42 -11.14
CA LEU A 100 -2.71 -5.62 -11.74
C LEU A 100 -3.00 -5.33 -13.22
N ALA A 101 -3.46 -6.33 -13.97
CA ALA A 101 -3.86 -6.16 -15.36
C ALA A 101 -5.04 -5.18 -15.51
N GLU A 102 -6.04 -5.28 -14.63
CA GLU A 102 -7.17 -4.32 -14.54
C GLU A 102 -6.64 -2.89 -14.32
N PHE A 103 -5.76 -2.69 -13.33
CA PHE A 103 -5.19 -1.38 -13.01
C PHE A 103 -4.39 -0.78 -14.17
N ILE A 104 -3.55 -1.57 -14.84
CA ILE A 104 -2.74 -1.11 -15.98
C ILE A 104 -3.66 -0.67 -17.13
N LYS A 105 -4.76 -1.40 -17.37
CA LYS A 105 -5.75 -1.06 -18.40
C LYS A 105 -6.47 0.26 -18.07
N GLU A 106 -6.91 0.44 -16.83
CA GLU A 106 -7.55 1.68 -16.37
C GLU A 106 -6.62 2.89 -16.49
N THR A 107 -5.37 2.74 -16.05
CA THR A 107 -4.36 3.81 -16.09
C THR A 107 -4.09 4.26 -17.53
N ARG A 108 -3.99 3.32 -18.47
CA ARG A 108 -3.80 3.61 -19.90
C ARG A 108 -5.02 4.29 -20.53
N ASN A 109 -6.23 3.97 -20.08
CA ASN A 109 -7.45 4.60 -20.55
C ASN A 109 -7.59 6.04 -20.04
N ASN A 110 -7.22 6.32 -18.79
CA ASN A 110 -7.26 7.66 -18.20
C ASN A 110 -6.14 8.59 -18.71
N SER A 111 -5.12 8.06 -19.38
CA SER A 111 -4.02 8.83 -19.99
C SER A 111 -4.31 9.28 -21.42
N LYS A 112 -5.51 8.99 -21.96
CA LYS A 112 -5.99 9.44 -23.28
C LYS A 112 -7.05 10.52 -23.11
#